data_AF-A0A8I1HZM6-F1
#
_entry.id   AF-A0A8I1HZM6-F1
#
_cell.length_a   1.000
_cell.length_b   1.000
_cell.length_c   1.000
_cell.angle_alpha   90.00
_cell.angle_beta   90.00
_cell.angle_gamma   90.00
#
_symmetry.space_group_name_H-M   'P 1'
#
loop_
_entity.id
_entity.type
_entity.pdbx_description
1 polymer ?
#
loop_
_entity_poly.entity_id
_entity_poly.type
_entity_poly.pdbx_seq_one_letter_code
_entity_poly.pdbx_strand_id
1 'polypeptide(L)'
;MEAQTNYGKTAQLTTEMENVALQTVNQAQTARELRTGLSVLIPKRTGCTNAVVGELLGVGIATVVRMQRHIREQLTEPVKAEREMGWTSPPAYEL
;
A
#
# COMPACT_ATOMS: atom_id res chain seq x y z
N MET A 1 24.37 -22.38 -14.36
CA MET A 1 24.16 -21.43 -13.25
C MET A 1 24.04 -20.05 -13.87
N GLU A 2 22.82 -19.65 -14.22
CA GLU A 2 22.57 -18.30 -14.75
C GLU A 2 22.24 -17.37 -13.59
N ALA A 3 23.11 -16.38 -13.40
CA ALA A 3 22.91 -15.31 -12.45
C ALA A 3 21.75 -14.42 -12.94
N GLN A 4 20.56 -14.60 -12.38
CA GLN A 4 19.44 -13.69 -12.62
C GLN A 4 19.73 -12.34 -11.95
N THR A 5 20.10 -11.38 -12.78
CA THR A 5 20.31 -9.99 -12.40
C THR A 5 18.95 -9.38 -12.04
N ASN A 6 18.71 -9.14 -10.73
CA ASN A 6 17.52 -8.45 -10.23
C ASN A 6 17.59 -6.95 -10.57
N TYR A 7 17.31 -6.61 -11.83
CA TYR A 7 17.00 -5.22 -12.20
C TYR A 7 15.56 -4.91 -11.78
N GLY A 8 15.41 -4.04 -10.78
CA GLY A 8 14.20 -3.24 -10.52
C GLY A 8 12.86 -3.96 -10.71
N LYS A 9 12.57 -4.95 -9.87
CA LYS A 9 11.27 -5.65 -9.89
C LYS A 9 10.16 -4.60 -9.69
N THR A 10 9.40 -4.31 -10.74
CA THR A 10 8.17 -3.52 -10.64
C THR A 10 7.35 -4.13 -9.52
N ALA A 11 7.16 -3.38 -8.44
CA ALA A 11 6.62 -3.96 -7.23
C ALA A 11 5.19 -4.44 -7.50
N GLN A 12 5.00 -5.75 -7.41
CA GLN A 12 3.78 -6.41 -7.81
C GLN A 12 2.63 -6.02 -6.88
N LEU A 13 1.44 -5.83 -7.46
CA LEU A 13 0.22 -5.61 -6.69
C LEU A 13 -0.26 -6.95 -6.12
N THR A 14 -0.14 -7.10 -4.79
CA THR A 14 -0.50 -8.33 -4.08
C THR A 14 -2.00 -8.37 -3.77
N THR A 15 -2.48 -9.53 -3.33
CA THR A 15 -3.89 -9.70 -2.91
C THR A 15 -4.19 -8.91 -1.63
N GLU A 16 -3.21 -8.79 -0.73
CA GLU A 16 -3.33 -7.97 0.49
C GLU A 16 -3.49 -6.49 0.14
N MET A 17 -2.73 -6.00 -0.85
CA MET A 17 -2.90 -4.64 -1.36
C MET A 17 -4.29 -4.43 -1.95
N GLU A 18 -4.84 -5.44 -2.65
CA GLU A 18 -6.22 -5.38 -3.17
C GLU A 18 -7.25 -5.25 -2.04
N ASN A 19 -7.10 -6.02 -0.97
CA ASN A 19 -8.02 -5.98 0.17
C ASN A 19 -8.01 -4.62 0.88
N VAL A 20 -6.82 -4.07 1.16
CA VAL A 20 -6.68 -2.73 1.75
C VAL A 20 -7.23 -1.66 0.81
N ALA A 21 -6.96 -1.78 -0.49
CA ALA A 21 -7.49 -0.85 -1.48
C ALA A 21 -9.03 -0.89 -1.54
N LEU A 22 -9.63 -2.08 -1.45
CA LEU A 22 -11.08 -2.26 -1.41
C LEU A 22 -11.69 -1.62 -0.16
N GLN A 23 -11.09 -1.83 1.01
CA GLN A 23 -11.50 -1.16 2.24
C GLN A 23 -11.39 0.36 2.13
N THR A 24 -10.27 0.86 1.59
CA THR A 24 -10.02 2.29 1.36
C THR A 24 -11.10 2.90 0.47
N VAL A 25 -11.48 2.24 -0.63
CA VAL A 25 -12.56 2.73 -1.51
C VAL A 25 -13.91 2.75 -0.78
N ASN A 26 -14.25 1.70 -0.04
CA ASN A 26 -15.53 1.61 0.66
C ASN A 26 -15.68 2.64 1.80
N GLN A 27 -14.56 3.10 2.36
CA GLN A 27 -14.54 4.05 3.47
C GLN A 27 -14.18 5.48 3.04
N ALA A 28 -13.82 5.69 1.78
CA ALA A 28 -13.32 6.97 1.28
C ALA A 28 -14.32 8.10 1.51
N GLN A 29 -13.86 9.14 2.21
CA GLN A 29 -14.59 10.40 2.40
C GLN A 29 -14.12 11.47 1.41
N THR A 30 -12.93 11.30 0.85
CA THR A 30 -12.35 12.25 -0.09
C THR A 30 -12.07 11.63 -1.45
N ALA A 31 -12.13 12.45 -2.50
CA ALA A 31 -11.75 12.03 -3.84
C ALA A 31 -10.28 11.59 -3.94
N ARG A 32 -9.42 12.02 -3.00
CA ARG A 32 -8.03 11.57 -2.92
C ARG A 32 -7.94 10.14 -2.39
N GLU A 33 -8.68 9.80 -1.34
CA GLU A 33 -8.75 8.44 -0.81
C GLU A 33 -9.33 7.47 -1.84
N LEU A 34 -10.42 7.88 -2.51
CA LEU A 34 -11.03 7.09 -3.58
C LEU A 34 -10.02 6.77 -4.69
N ARG A 35 -9.31 7.79 -5.20
CA ARG A 35 -8.26 7.59 -6.21
C ARG A 35 -7.12 6.71 -5.69
N THR A 36 -6.78 6.82 -4.41
CA THR A 36 -5.70 6.02 -3.80
C THR A 36 -6.05 4.53 -3.84
N GLY A 37 -7.26 4.14 -3.41
CA GLY A 37 -7.72 2.76 -3.52
C GLY A 37 -7.85 2.29 -4.98
N LEU A 38 -8.45 3.11 -5.85
CA LEU A 38 -8.60 2.78 -7.27
C LEU A 38 -7.26 2.63 -8.02
N SER A 39 -6.20 3.32 -7.56
CA SER A 39 -4.86 3.19 -8.12
C SER A 39 -4.29 1.76 -8.04
N VAL A 40 -4.81 0.94 -7.12
CA VAL A 40 -4.45 -0.47 -6.96
C VAL A 40 -5.52 -1.36 -7.61
N LEU A 41 -6.81 -1.11 -7.36
CA LEU A 41 -7.88 -2.00 -7.82
C LEU A 41 -7.99 -2.08 -9.35
N ILE A 42 -7.90 -0.94 -10.04
CA ILE A 42 -8.02 -0.91 -11.50
C ILE A 42 -6.95 -1.79 -12.16
N PRO A 43 -5.64 -1.53 -11.99
CA PRO A 43 -4.62 -2.33 -12.67
C PRO A 43 -4.59 -3.79 -12.19
N LYS A 44 -4.95 -4.07 -10.94
CA LYS A 44 -5.01 -5.45 -10.43
C LYS A 44 -6.11 -6.28 -11.10
N ARG A 45 -7.27 -5.68 -11.37
CA ARG A 45 -8.45 -6.38 -11.92
C ARG A 45 -8.52 -6.37 -13.43
N THR A 46 -7.95 -5.35 -14.08
CA THR A 46 -8.00 -5.20 -15.54
C THR A 46 -6.68 -5.53 -16.23
N GLY A 47 -5.57 -5.58 -15.48
CA GLY A 47 -4.23 -5.78 -16.04
C GLY A 47 -3.64 -4.56 -16.76
N CYS A 48 -4.28 -3.38 -16.66
CA CYS A 48 -3.77 -2.17 -17.32
C CYS A 48 -2.52 -1.59 -16.64
N THR A 49 -1.75 -0.79 -17.38
CA THR A 49 -0.50 -0.19 -16.87
C THR A 49 -0.77 1.03 -15.99
N ASN A 50 0.22 1.43 -15.17
CA ASN A 50 0.12 2.65 -14.35
C ASN A 50 -0.03 3.93 -15.19
N ALA A 51 0.38 3.93 -16.46
CA ALA A 51 0.15 5.04 -17.38
C ALA A 51 -1.35 5.22 -17.66
N VAL A 52 -2.01 4.13 -18.07
CA VAL A 52 -3.46 4.09 -18.32
C VAL A 52 -4.25 4.43 -17.06
N VAL A 53 -3.82 3.91 -15.91
CA VAL A 53 -4.45 4.25 -14.61
C VAL A 53 -4.34 5.74 -14.30
N GLY A 54 -3.19 6.35 -14.59
CA GLY A 54 -3.00 7.80 -14.42
C GLY A 54 -3.97 8.62 -15.27
N GLU A 55 -4.12 8.24 -16.54
CA GLU A 55 -5.09 8.86 -17.46
C GLU A 55 -6.53 8.72 -16.93
N LEU A 56 -6.95 7.51 -16.54
CA LEU A 56 -8.29 7.24 -16.01
C LEU A 56 -8.61 8.01 -14.72
N LEU A 57 -7.62 8.22 -13.86
CA LEU A 57 -7.80 8.92 -12.58
C LEU A 57 -7.53 10.43 -12.66
N GLY A 58 -7.07 10.92 -13.82
CA GLY A 58 -6.69 12.32 -14.04
C GLY A 58 -5.46 12.76 -13.23
N VAL A 59 -4.48 11.88 -13.04
CA VAL A 59 -3.26 12.15 -12.26
C VAL A 59 -2.01 11.64 -12.98
N GLY A 60 -0.85 12.20 -12.65
CA GLY A 60 0.42 11.73 -13.21
C GLY A 60 0.80 10.30 -12.74
N ILE A 61 1.56 9.59 -13.57
CA ILE A 61 2.04 8.22 -13.30
C ILE A 61 2.79 8.13 -11.95
N ALA A 62 3.63 9.12 -11.65
CA ALA A 62 4.35 9.17 -10.38
C ALA A 62 3.41 9.25 -9.17
N THR A 63 2.26 9.92 -9.31
CA THR A 63 1.23 10.00 -8.27
C THR A 63 0.56 8.65 -8.06
N VAL A 64 0.24 7.91 -9.13
CA VAL A 64 -0.27 6.54 -9.06
C VAL A 64 0.69 5.65 -8.27
N VAL A 65 1.99 5.69 -8.60
CA VAL A 65 3.00 4.88 -7.91
C VAL A 65 3.12 5.26 -6.44
N ARG A 66 3.03 6.56 -6.09
CA ARG A 66 3.03 7.02 -4.69
C ARG A 66 1.80 6.54 -3.92
N MET A 67 0.62 6.55 -4.53
CA MET A 67 -0.62 6.03 -3.92
C MET A 67 -0.53 4.52 -3.68
N GLN A 68 -0.06 3.76 -4.66
CA GLN A 68 0.18 2.31 -4.52
C GLN A 68 1.22 2.01 -3.43
N ARG A 69 2.29 2.81 -3.35
CA ARG A 69 3.30 2.72 -2.29
C ARG A 69 2.69 2.98 -0.92
N HIS A 70 1.84 4.00 -0.79
CA HIS A 70 1.16 4.31 0.48
C HIS A 70 0.32 3.12 0.98
N ILE A 71 -0.45 2.47 0.10
CA ILE A 71 -1.21 1.25 0.45
C ILE A 71 -0.27 0.10 0.86
N ARG A 72 0.88 -0.05 0.19
CA ARG A 72 1.87 -1.08 0.54
C ARG A 72 2.51 -0.82 1.90
N GLU A 73 2.80 0.43 2.23
CA GLU A 73 3.40 0.80 3.52
C GLU A 73 2.44 0.48 4.68
N GLN A 74 1.12 0.62 4.49
CA GLN A 74 0.12 0.18 5.47
C GLN A 74 0.16 -1.33 5.77
N LEU A 75 0.69 -2.15 4.85
CA LEU A 75 0.87 -3.59 5.05
C LEU A 75 2.20 -3.94 5.74
N THR A 76 3.17 -3.01 5.73
CA THR A 76 4.56 -3.27 6.15
C THR A 76 4.85 -2.68 7.54
N GLU A 77 4.07 -1.71 8.01
CA GLU A 77 4.24 -1.23 9.38
C GLU A 77 3.66 -2.25 10.38
N PRO A 78 4.47 -2.86 11.27
CA PRO A 78 3.92 -3.20 12.57
C PRO A 78 3.46 -1.89 13.19
N VAL A 79 2.23 -1.86 13.68
CA VAL A 79 1.67 -0.77 14.49
C VAL A 79 2.81 -0.19 15.35
N LYS A 80 3.22 1.06 15.10
CA LYS A 80 4.01 1.85 16.05
C LYS A 80 3.14 2.16 17.27
N ALA A 81 2.72 1.12 17.97
CA ALA A 81 2.49 1.19 19.40
C ALA A 81 3.89 1.17 20.04
N GLU A 82 4.07 1.83 21.17
CA GLU A 82 5.34 1.92 21.91
C GLU A 82 6.39 2.96 21.43
N ARG A 83 5.98 4.20 21.14
CA ARG A 83 6.90 5.35 21.39
C ARG A 83 6.25 6.55 22.09
N GLU A 84 5.04 6.40 22.62
CA GLU A 84 4.37 7.49 23.36
C GLU A 84 3.85 7.13 24.76
N MET A 85 4.13 5.94 25.30
CA MET A 85 3.89 5.69 26.72
C MET A 85 5.18 5.23 27.39
N GLY A 86 5.51 5.96 28.45
CA GLY A 86 6.74 5.87 29.20
C GLY A 86 7.06 4.45 29.66
N TRP A 87 8.36 4.20 29.68
CA TRP A 87 9.00 3.12 30.39
C TRP A 87 8.39 2.95 31.79
N THR A 88 7.59 1.91 31.99
CA THR A 88 7.40 1.28 33.30
C THR A 88 7.72 -0.19 33.13
N SER A 89 8.83 -0.61 33.73
CA SER A 89 9.36 -1.97 33.75
C SER A 89 8.27 -3.02 34.02
N PRO A 90 8.34 -4.22 33.41
CA PRO A 90 7.49 -5.32 33.84
C PRO A 90 7.90 -5.75 35.25
N PRO A 91 6.96 -5.93 36.21
CA PRO A 91 7.30 -6.69 37.40
C PRO A 91 7.58 -8.13 36.97
N ALA A 92 8.71 -8.58 37.48
CA ALA A 92 9.23 -9.93 37.41
C ALA A 92 8.14 -10.97 37.75
N TYR A 93 8.10 -12.03 36.93
CA TYR A 93 7.63 -13.39 37.24
C TYR A 93 6.98 -13.57 38.63
N GLU A 94 5.69 -13.85 38.66
CA GLU A 94 5.08 -14.58 39.78
C GLU A 94 4.39 -15.83 39.25
N LEU A 95 4.85 -16.96 39.78
CA LEU A 95 4.27 -18.29 39.77
C LEU A 95 2.94 -18.31 40.51
#